data_AF-A0A7C8ZHC4-F1
#
_entry.id   AF-A0A7C8ZHC4-F1
#
_cell.length_a   1.000
_cell.length_b   1.000
_cell.length_c   1.000
_cell.angle_alpha   90.00
_cell.angle_beta   90.00
_cell.angle_gamma   90.00
#
_symmetry.space_group_name_H-M   'P 1'
#
loop_
_entity.id
_entity.type
_entity.pdbx_description
1 polymer ?
#
loop_
_entity_poly.entity_id
_entity_poly.type
_entity_poly.pdbx_seq_one_letter_code
_entity_poly.pdbx_strand_id
1 'polypeptide(L)'
;GFFLSLWNLFAGFLIPRPQIPIWWRWYYWASPISWTLYGVVTSQVGDSNAHLLIPGAPTVSVKDFLKLYLGYDYDFLPVVVVAHLGWILLFLFIFSCSIRFLNFQNR
;
A
#
# COMPACT_ATOMS: atom_id res chain seq x y z
N GLY A 1 -4.74 -16.65 -11.56
CA GLY A 1 -5.61 -16.73 -10.38
C GLY A 1 -4.81 -16.63 -9.10
N PHE A 2 -4.18 -17.74 -8.68
CA PHE A 2 -3.51 -17.87 -7.38
C PHE A 2 -2.46 -16.78 -7.05
N PHE A 3 -1.57 -16.44 -7.99
CA PHE A 3 -0.52 -15.43 -7.75
C PHE A 3 -1.07 -14.04 -7.42
N LEU A 4 -2.08 -13.55 -8.14
CA LEU A 4 -2.70 -12.25 -7.89
C LEU A 4 -3.46 -12.23 -6.56
N SER A 5 -4.10 -13.35 -6.20
CA SER A 5 -4.80 -13.49 -4.93
C SER A 5 -3.83 -13.49 -3.74
N LEU A 6 -2.69 -14.19 -3.85
CA LEU A 6 -1.65 -14.20 -2.82
C LEU A 6 -0.99 -12.82 -2.68
N TRP A 7 -0.82 -12.12 -3.81
CA TRP A 7 -0.31 -10.74 -3.86
C TRP A 7 -1.24 -9.72 -3.21
N ASN A 8 -2.55 -9.91 -3.35
CA ASN A 8 -3.56 -9.09 -2.68
C ASN A 8 -3.69 -9.39 -1.18
N LEU A 9 -3.53 -10.65 -0.76
CA LEU A 9 -3.68 -11.06 0.65
C LEU A 9 -2.74 -10.27 1.58
N PHE A 10 -1.50 -10.06 1.14
CA PHE A 10 -0.48 -9.33 1.89
C PHE A 10 -0.39 -7.85 1.52
N ALA A 11 -1.34 -7.31 0.73
CA ALA A 11 -1.35 -5.91 0.33
C ALA A 11 -1.81 -4.95 1.47
N GLY A 12 -2.02 -5.46 2.69
CA GLY A 12 -2.40 -4.63 3.83
C GLY A 12 -3.90 -4.45 4.07
N PHE A 13 -4.76 -4.95 3.18
CA PHE A 13 -6.22 -4.90 3.38
C PHE A 13 -6.72 -5.98 4.35
N LEU A 14 -6.30 -7.23 4.13
CA LEU A 14 -6.69 -8.39 4.95
C LEU A 14 -5.80 -8.54 6.19
N ILE A 15 -4.50 -8.33 6.04
CA ILE A 15 -3.51 -8.44 7.12
C ILE A 15 -2.78 -7.10 7.24
N PRO A 16 -3.04 -6.31 8.30
CA PRO A 16 -2.35 -5.06 8.56
C PRO A 16 -0.83 -5.24 8.65
N ARG A 17 -0.06 -4.23 8.18
CA ARG A 17 1.41 -4.25 8.21
C ARG A 17 2.00 -4.62 9.59
N PRO A 18 1.47 -4.11 10.73
CA PRO A 18 2.00 -4.46 12.05
C PRO A 18 1.92 -5.95 12.39
N GLN A 19 0.95 -6.68 11.81
CA GLN A 19 0.74 -8.10 12.07
C GLN A 19 1.57 -9.01 11.15
N ILE A 20 2.19 -8.46 10.11
CA ILE A 20 3.02 -9.23 9.17
C ILE A 20 4.40 -9.50 9.81
N PRO A 21 4.86 -10.78 9.84
CA PRO A 21 6.21 -11.13 10.29
C PRO A 21 7.28 -10.32 9.56
N ILE A 22 8.34 -9.92 10.27
CA ILE A 22 9.37 -8.99 9.74
C ILE A 22 9.96 -9.50 8.41
N TRP A 23 10.24 -10.81 8.32
CA TRP A 23 10.77 -11.46 7.12
C TRP A 23 9.83 -11.43 5.91
N TRP A 24 8.53 -11.23 6.11
CA TRP A 24 7.52 -11.17 5.04
C TRP A 24 7.10 -9.75 4.69
N ARG A 25 7.56 -8.76 5.48
CA ARG A 25 7.15 -7.37 5.34
C ARG A 25 7.65 -6.72 4.05
N TRP A 26 8.72 -7.24 3.44
CA TRP A 26 9.16 -6.75 2.12
C TRP A 26 8.10 -6.98 1.04
N TYR A 27 7.30 -8.05 1.14
CA TYR A 27 6.25 -8.35 0.17
C TYR A 27 5.12 -7.32 0.22
N TYR A 28 4.79 -6.85 1.42
CA TYR A 28 3.88 -5.72 1.62
C TYR A 28 4.38 -4.48 0.86
N TRP A 29 5.67 -4.12 0.99
CA TRP A 29 6.26 -2.97 0.30
C TRP A 29 6.52 -3.18 -1.20
N ALA A 30 6.62 -4.42 -1.67
CA ALA A 30 6.72 -4.73 -3.09
C ALA A 30 5.37 -4.60 -3.81
N SER A 31 4.25 -4.61 -3.09
CA SER A 31 2.93 -4.60 -3.71
C SER A 31 2.44 -3.17 -4.00
N PRO A 32 2.13 -2.82 -5.27
CA PRO A 32 1.58 -1.49 -5.60
C PRO A 32 0.25 -1.22 -4.89
N ILE A 33 -0.54 -2.27 -4.62
CA ILE A 33 -1.84 -2.18 -3.95
C ILE A 33 -1.68 -1.71 -2.49
N SER A 34 -0.62 -2.14 -1.81
CA SER A 34 -0.31 -1.69 -0.44
C SER A 34 -0.09 -0.20 -0.38
N TRP A 35 0.68 0.32 -1.34
CA TRP A 35 0.92 1.75 -1.43
C TRP A 35 -0.41 2.46 -1.69
N THR A 36 -1.25 1.98 -2.62
CA THR A 36 -2.52 2.64 -2.97
C THR A 36 -3.46 2.72 -1.78
N LEU A 37 -3.63 1.61 -1.06
CA LEU A 37 -4.48 1.57 0.12
C LEU A 37 -3.96 2.52 1.21
N TYR A 38 -2.65 2.49 1.47
CA TYR A 38 -2.03 3.42 2.42
C TYR A 38 -2.33 4.87 2.01
N GLY A 39 -2.03 5.23 0.76
CA GLY A 39 -2.16 6.59 0.25
C GLY A 39 -3.60 7.10 0.31
N VAL A 40 -4.56 6.31 -0.18
CA VAL A 40 -5.98 6.68 -0.15
C VAL A 40 -6.50 6.83 1.28
N VAL A 41 -6.20 5.88 2.18
CA VAL A 41 -6.71 5.96 3.55
C VAL A 41 -6.10 7.15 4.29
N THR A 42 -4.77 7.32 4.21
CA THR A 42 -4.09 8.42 4.91
C THR A 42 -4.40 9.79 4.32
N SER A 43 -4.63 9.93 3.01
CA SER A 43 -5.02 11.21 2.42
C SER A 43 -6.41 11.65 2.86
N GLN A 44 -7.33 10.70 3.07
CA GLN A 44 -8.71 11.02 3.44
C GLN A 44 -8.89 11.27 4.93
N VAL A 45 -8.26 10.45 5.78
CA VAL A 45 -8.56 10.43 7.21
C VAL A 45 -7.31 10.39 8.11
N GLY A 46 -6.11 10.40 7.52
CA GLY A 46 -4.84 10.25 8.25
C GLY A 46 -4.51 11.38 9.22
N ASP A 47 -5.04 12.58 9.01
CA ASP A 47 -4.86 13.74 9.90
C ASP A 47 -6.14 14.11 10.68
N SER A 48 -7.11 13.19 10.73
CA SER A 48 -8.34 13.43 11.46
C SER A 48 -8.16 13.19 12.96
N ASN A 49 -8.42 14.22 13.76
CA ASN A 49 -8.50 14.15 15.21
C ASN A 49 -9.88 13.69 15.72
N ALA A 50 -10.77 13.27 14.81
CA ALA A 50 -12.06 12.73 15.18
C ALA A 50 -11.88 11.51 16.08
N HIS A 51 -12.75 11.39 17.09
CA HIS A 51 -12.71 10.29 18.04
C HIS A 51 -13.56 9.12 17.57
N LEU A 52 -12.99 7.92 17.61
CA LEU A 52 -13.69 6.67 17.35
C LEU A 52 -14.26 6.12 18.67
N LEU A 53 -15.57 5.85 18.65
CA LEU A 53 -16.27 5.15 19.72
C LEU A 53 -16.36 3.69 19.34
N ILE A 54 -15.46 2.88 19.88
CA ILE A 54 -15.44 1.44 19.65
C ILE A 54 -16.05 0.79 20.90
N PRO A 55 -17.15 0.03 20.78
CA PRO A 55 -17.75 -0.65 21.93
C PRO A 55 -16.72 -1.54 22.64
N GLY A 56 -16.47 -1.28 23.92
CA GLY A 56 -15.53 -2.05 24.74
C GLY A 56 -14.05 -1.64 24.64
N ALA A 57 -13.72 -0.57 23.91
CA ALA A 57 -12.37 -0.01 23.85
C ALA A 57 -12.35 1.48 24.26
N PRO A 58 -11.21 2.01 24.73
CA PRO A 58 -11.08 3.44 25.01
C PRO A 58 -11.28 4.28 23.74
N THR A 59 -11.77 5.50 23.92
CA THR A 59 -11.90 6.48 22.85
C THR A 59 -10.52 6.81 22.28
N VAL A 60 -10.30 6.54 21.00
CA VAL A 60 -9.03 6.79 20.30
C VAL A 60 -9.27 7.74 19.13
N SER A 61 -8.29 8.57 18.79
CA SER A 61 -8.38 9.38 17.56
C SER A 61 -8.28 8.47 16.32
N VAL A 62 -8.86 8.90 15.19
CA VAL A 62 -8.71 8.18 13.93
C VAL A 62 -7.24 8.05 13.55
N LYS A 63 -6.46 9.13 13.70
CA LYS A 63 -5.00 9.13 13.46
C LYS A 63 -4.26 8.06 14.27
N ASP A 64 -4.52 7.98 15.57
CA ASP A 64 -3.87 6.99 16.44
C ASP A 64 -4.31 5.58 16.11
N PHE A 65 -5.59 5.39 15.77
CA PHE A 65 -6.11 4.10 15.35
C PHE A 65 -5.40 3.60 14.07
N LEU A 66 -5.29 4.46 13.05
CA LEU A 66 -4.60 4.15 11.80
C LEU A 66 -3.13 3.78 12.05
N LYS A 67 -2.45 4.52 12.92
CA LYS A 67 -1.04 4.30 13.23
C LYS A 67 -0.79 3.02 14.02
N LEU A 68 -1.57 2.76 15.06
CA LEU A 68 -1.40 1.62 15.96
C LEU A 68 -1.89 0.31 15.36
N TYR A 69 -3.07 0.31 14.71
CA TYR A 69 -3.71 -0.91 14.23
C TYR A 69 -3.42 -1.22 12.76
N LEU A 70 -3.34 -0.19 11.90
CA LEU A 70 -3.08 -0.38 10.46
C LEU A 70 -1.62 -0.11 10.07
N GLY A 71 -0.85 0.58 10.92
CA GLY A 71 0.52 0.99 10.63
C GLY A 71 0.60 2.17 9.65
N TYR A 72 -0.49 2.92 9.51
CA TYR A 72 -0.61 4.06 8.61
C TYR A 72 -0.33 5.36 9.35
N ASP A 73 0.70 6.05 8.89
CA ASP A 73 1.19 7.33 9.38
C ASP A 73 1.06 8.40 8.29
N TYR A 74 0.46 9.53 8.64
CA TYR A 74 0.25 10.67 7.74
C TYR A 74 1.58 11.29 7.30
N ASP A 75 2.57 11.34 8.19
CA ASP A 75 3.88 11.95 7.89
C ASP A 75 4.66 11.15 6.82
N PHE A 76 4.27 9.89 6.58
CA PHE A 76 4.86 9.03 5.57
C PHE A 76 4.17 9.16 4.20
N LEU A 77 3.07 9.92 4.09
CA LEU A 77 2.32 10.11 2.85
C LEU A 77 3.19 10.61 1.67
N PRO A 78 4.15 11.54 1.84
CA PRO A 78 5.03 11.95 0.75
C PRO A 78 5.85 10.78 0.17
N VAL A 79 6.32 9.87 1.03
CA VAL A 79 7.07 8.67 0.61
C VAL A 79 6.16 7.74 -0.20
N VAL A 80 4.91 7.58 0.23
CA VAL A 80 3.90 6.78 -0.49
C VAL A 80 3.64 7.32 -1.89
N VAL A 81 3.55 8.65 -2.04
CA VAL A 81 3.37 9.29 -3.34
C VAL A 81 4.57 9.02 -4.27
N VAL A 82 5.80 9.20 -3.78
CA VAL A 82 7.02 8.93 -4.55
C VAL A 82 7.10 7.45 -4.97
N ALA A 83 6.80 6.53 -4.06
CA ALA A 83 6.81 5.10 -4.34
C ALA A 83 5.82 4.73 -5.46
N HIS A 84 4.61 5.29 -5.45
CA HIS A 84 3.64 5.07 -6.53
C HIS A 84 4.11 5.58 -7.88
N LEU A 85 4.67 6.79 -7.91
CA LEU A 85 5.23 7.34 -9.16
C LEU A 85 6.34 6.44 -9.69
N GLY A 86 7.18 5.90 -8.79
CA GLY A 86 8.19 4.90 -9.13
C GLY A 86 7.59 3.65 -9.80
N TRP A 87 6.50 3.11 -9.25
CA TRP A 87 5.79 1.98 -9.86
C TRP A 87 5.21 2.32 -11.24
N ILE A 88 4.61 3.49 -11.42
CA ILE A 88 4.10 3.93 -12.72
C ILE A 88 5.22 3.99 -13.75
N LEU A 89 6.34 4.62 -13.41
CA LEU A 89 7.51 4.71 -14.29
C LEU A 89 8.10 3.33 -14.61
N LEU A 90 8.19 2.44 -13.62
CA LEU A 90 8.66 1.06 -13.83
C LEU A 90 7.76 0.30 -14.80
N PHE A 91 6.44 0.34 -14.62
CA PHE A 91 5.51 -0.33 -15.52
C PHE A 91 5.54 0.26 -16.93
N LEU A 92 5.64 1.59 -17.06
CA LEU A 92 5.81 2.26 -18.35
C LEU A 92 7.11 1.83 -19.04
N PHE A 93 8.21 1.74 -18.30
CA PHE A 93 9.49 1.28 -18.81
C PHE A 93 9.43 -0.17 -19.29
N ILE A 94 8.92 -1.08 -18.46
CA ILE A 94 8.73 -2.50 -18.81
C ILE A 94 7.85 -2.63 -20.06
N PHE A 95 6.74 -1.90 -20.12
CA PHE A 95 5.84 -1.88 -21.27
C PHE A 95 6.55 -1.40 -22.54
N SER A 96 7.29 -0.29 -22.47
CA SER A 96 8.06 0.26 -23.59
C SER A 96 9.12 -0.74 -24.10
N CYS A 97 9.89 -1.35 -23.20
CA CYS A 97 10.85 -2.40 -23.52
C CYS A 97 10.18 -3.62 -24.16
N SER A 98 9.03 -4.03 -23.64
CA SER A 98 8.29 -5.21 -24.13
C SER A 98 7.78 -4.98 -25.55
N ILE A 99 7.20 -3.81 -25.83
CA ILE A 99 6.77 -3.45 -27.20
C ILE A 99 7.97 -3.46 -28.14
N ARG A 100 9.11 -2.87 -27.74
CA ARG A 100 10.31 -2.85 -28.57
C ARG A 100 10.83 -4.27 -28.88
N PHE A 101 10.83 -5.16 -27.89
CA PHE A 101 11.24 -6.55 -28.07
C PHE A 101 10.27 -7.35 -28.97
N LEU A 102 8.96 -7.23 -28.72
CA LEU A 102 7.93 -7.92 -29.52
C LEU A 102 7.86 -7.39 -30.95
N ASN A 103 8.07 -6.09 -31.17
CA ASN A 103 8.17 -5.50 -32.51
C ASN A 103 9.42 -5.97 -33.26
N PHE A 104 10.52 -6.25 -32.55
CA PHE A 104 11.72 -6.84 -33.15
C PHE A 104 11.48 -8.30 -33.61
N GLN A 105 10.61 -9.06 -32.93
CA GLN A 105 10.28 -10.42 -33.33
C GLN A 105 9.35 -10.52 -34.55
N ASN A 106 8.64 -9.44 -34.90
CA ASN A 106 7.76 -9.36 -36.08
C ASN A 106 8.47 -8.81 -37.33
N ARG A 107 9.81 -8.71 -37.32
CA ARG A 107 10.64 -8.35 -38.47
C ARG A 107 11.49 -9.52 -38.94
#